data_AF-A0A9E7JG98-F1
#
_entry.id   AF-A0A9E7JG98-F1
#
_cell.length_a   1.000
_cell.length_b   1.000
_cell.length_c   1.000
_cell.angle_alpha   90.00
_cell.angle_beta   90.00
_cell.angle_gamma   90.00
#
_symmetry.space_group_name_H-M   'P 1'
#
loop_
_entity.id
_entity.type
_entity.pdbx_description
1 polymer ?
#
loop_
_entity_poly.entity_id
_entity_poly.type
_entity_poly.pdbx_seq_one_letter_code
_entity_poly.pdbx_strand_id
1 'polypeptide(L)'
;MGGNLYALDFDGVLCDSCGESSRSALKAAKIRWPWLFGQVDSAMETWIIDQMHILRPVVETGYENLLLVRLLVELQVPSVRKSSVADGLTVEAILENWSQLKPIIMKEWDEERDALIDLFGRVRDEWIDNDLSGWIGSNRCRRCPEICKFSTLYCHHKAGQIR
;
A
#
# COMPACT_ATOMS: atom_id res chain seq x y z
N MET A 1 -2.30 40.08 18.97
CA MET A 1 -1.87 38.71 19.27
C MET A 1 -1.94 37.92 17.98
N GLY A 2 -0.79 37.63 17.36
CA GLY A 2 -0.74 36.82 16.15
C GLY A 2 -0.90 35.35 16.53
N GLY A 3 -1.98 34.71 16.06
CA GLY A 3 -2.17 33.28 16.21
C GLY A 3 -1.22 32.54 15.28
N ASN A 4 -0.56 31.49 15.77
CA ASN A 4 0.22 30.60 14.94
C ASN A 4 -0.73 29.68 14.17
N LEU A 5 -0.64 29.68 12.85
CA LEU A 5 -1.34 28.74 11.97
C LEU A 5 -0.44 27.54 11.72
N TYR A 6 -0.90 26.34 12.10
CA TYR A 6 -0.22 25.09 11.82
C TYR A 6 -1.00 24.31 10.75
N ALA A 7 -0.34 24.02 9.63
CA ALA A 7 -0.82 23.06 8.64
C ALA A 7 -0.11 21.73 8.88
N LEU A 8 -0.86 20.71 9.28
CA LEU A 8 -0.35 19.36 9.54
C LEU A 8 -0.89 18.43 8.46
N ASP A 9 0.01 17.72 7.79
CA ASP A 9 -0.37 16.65 6.86
C ASP A 9 -0.93 15.45 7.65
N PHE A 10 -1.72 14.61 7.00
CA PHE A 10 -2.35 13.44 7.64
C PHE A 10 -1.44 12.21 7.54
N ASP A 11 -1.01 11.86 6.33
CA ASP A 11 -0.24 10.65 6.07
C ASP A 11 1.25 10.88 6.34
N GLY A 12 1.86 10.03 7.18
CA GLY A 12 3.26 10.15 7.59
C GLY A 12 3.53 11.19 8.69
N VAL A 13 2.56 12.05 9.03
CA VAL A 13 2.68 13.07 10.09
C VAL A 13 1.75 12.79 11.28
N LEU A 14 0.43 12.64 11.06
CA LEU A 14 -0.54 12.33 12.13
C LEU A 14 -0.88 10.84 12.21
N CYS A 15 -0.86 10.16 11.06
CA CYS A 15 -1.22 8.75 10.94
C CYS A 15 -0.21 8.03 10.04
N ASP A 16 0.12 6.79 10.40
CA ASP A 16 0.80 5.84 9.53
C ASP A 16 -0.24 5.08 8.72
N SER A 17 -0.66 5.65 7.59
CA SER A 17 -1.59 4.98 6.68
C SER A 17 -0.89 3.94 5.78
N CYS A 18 0.43 3.78 5.91
CA CYS A 18 1.18 2.77 5.19
C CYS A 18 0.66 1.36 5.52
N GLY A 19 0.21 1.13 6.76
CA GLY A 19 -0.40 -0.13 7.15
C GLY A 19 -1.71 -0.46 6.40
N GLU A 20 -2.60 0.52 6.26
CA GLU A 20 -3.86 0.35 5.52
C GLU A 20 -3.60 0.20 4.02
N SER A 21 -2.87 1.14 3.42
CA SER A 21 -2.60 1.14 1.98
C SER A 21 -1.86 -0.11 1.51
N SER A 22 -0.91 -0.62 2.30
CA SER A 22 -0.20 -1.86 2.00
C SER A 22 -1.10 -3.10 2.13
N ARG A 23 -2.00 -3.12 3.13
CA ARG A 23 -2.98 -4.21 3.29
C ARG A 23 -4.04 -4.20 2.20
N SER A 24 -4.54 -3.03 1.83
CA SER A 24 -5.47 -2.84 0.71
C SER A 24 -4.82 -3.27 -0.61
N ALA A 25 -3.53 -2.95 -0.80
CA ALA A 25 -2.78 -3.39 -1.96
C ALA A 25 -2.57 -4.90 -1.98
N LEU A 26 -2.26 -5.52 -0.84
CA LEU A 26 -2.14 -6.97 -0.71
C LEU A 26 -3.46 -7.69 -1.03
N LYS A 27 -4.59 -7.18 -0.53
CA LYS A 27 -5.92 -7.71 -0.86
C LYS A 27 -6.21 -7.57 -2.37
N ALA A 28 -5.94 -6.41 -2.95
CA ALA A 28 -6.15 -6.16 -4.38
C ALA A 28 -5.24 -7.05 -5.25
N ALA A 29 -3.98 -7.23 -4.86
CA ALA A 29 -3.02 -8.09 -5.55
C ALA A 29 -3.45 -9.56 -5.53
N LYS A 30 -4.00 -10.06 -4.41
CA LYS A 30 -4.60 -11.41 -4.33
C LYS A 30 -5.77 -11.61 -5.28
N ILE A 31 -6.58 -10.58 -5.49
CA ILE A 31 -7.70 -10.61 -6.45
C ILE A 31 -7.18 -10.58 -7.90
N ARG A 32 -6.20 -9.73 -8.19
CA ARG A 32 -5.66 -9.57 -9.55
C ARG A 32 -4.81 -10.76 -9.99
N TRP A 33 -3.99 -11.30 -9.10
CA TRP A 33 -3.00 -12.35 -9.39
C TRP A 33 -3.11 -13.55 -8.44
N PRO A 34 -4.27 -14.22 -8.37
CA PRO A 34 -4.52 -15.27 -7.37
C PRO A 34 -3.52 -16.43 -7.41
N TRP A 35 -2.96 -16.74 -8.59
CA TRP A 35 -1.96 -17.80 -8.74
C TRP A 35 -0.61 -17.48 -8.08
N LEU A 36 -0.25 -16.19 -7.92
CA LEU A 36 0.99 -15.78 -7.25
C LEU A 36 0.89 -15.97 -5.73
N PHE A 37 -0.32 -15.78 -5.19
CA PHE A 37 -0.56 -15.80 -3.75
C PHE A 37 -0.89 -17.18 -3.18
N GLY A 38 -0.97 -18.22 -4.02
CA GLY A 38 -1.19 -19.59 -3.55
C GLY A 38 -0.07 -20.15 -2.67
N GLN A 39 1.12 -19.57 -2.72
CA GLN A 39 2.29 -19.95 -1.90
C GLN A 39 2.62 -18.93 -0.81
N VAL A 40 1.86 -17.84 -0.72
CA VAL A 40 2.10 -16.76 0.24
C VAL A 40 1.40 -17.13 1.54
N ASP A 41 2.18 -17.40 2.60
CA ASP A 41 1.66 -17.66 3.94
C ASP A 41 1.60 -16.37 4.79
N SER A 42 1.07 -16.48 6.00
CA SER A 42 0.92 -15.32 6.91
C SER A 42 2.27 -14.69 7.31
N ALA A 43 3.36 -15.45 7.31
CA ALA A 43 4.69 -14.93 7.63
C ALA A 43 5.21 -14.08 6.47
N MET A 44 5.03 -14.55 5.23
CA MET A 44 5.37 -13.81 4.02
C MET A 44 4.51 -12.55 3.87
N GLU A 45 3.21 -12.60 4.19
CA GLU A 45 2.38 -11.40 4.21
C GLU A 45 2.91 -10.35 5.18
N THR A 46 3.33 -10.76 6.38
CA THR A 46 3.92 -9.87 7.38
C THR A 46 5.21 -9.24 6.83
N TRP A 47 6.08 -10.06 6.24
CA TRP A 47 7.32 -9.58 5.61
C TRP A 47 7.06 -8.57 4.48
N ILE A 48 6.06 -8.82 3.62
CA ILE A 48 5.67 -7.90 2.54
C ILE A 48 5.24 -6.56 3.13
N ILE A 49 4.38 -6.56 4.16
CA ILE A 49 3.93 -5.32 4.80
C ILE A 49 5.12 -4.57 5.42
N ASP A 50 6.06 -5.26 6.04
CA ASP A 50 7.28 -4.65 6.60
C ASP A 50 8.16 -4.02 5.50
N GLN A 51 8.31 -4.67 4.35
CA GLN A 51 9.03 -4.08 3.21
C GLN A 51 8.30 -2.88 2.60
N MET A 52 6.97 -2.92 2.54
CA MET A 52 6.17 -1.80 2.06
C MET A 52 6.34 -0.55 2.93
N HIS A 53 6.58 -0.70 4.23
CA HIS A 53 6.94 0.42 5.10
C HIS A 53 8.27 1.07 4.71
N ILE A 54 9.24 0.28 4.25
CA ILE A 54 10.53 0.77 3.74
C ILE A 54 10.35 1.46 2.39
N LEU A 55 9.53 0.87 1.51
CA LEU A 55 9.27 1.36 0.15
C LEU A 55 8.30 2.54 0.08
N ARG A 56 7.68 2.93 1.20
CA ARG A 56 6.73 4.06 1.26
C ARG A 56 7.22 5.35 0.57
N PRO A 57 8.51 5.75 0.65
CA PRO A 57 9.01 6.98 0.03
C PRO A 57 8.93 7.00 -1.49
N VAL A 58 8.91 5.84 -2.17
CA VAL A 58 8.83 5.79 -3.64
C VAL A 58 7.40 5.75 -4.18
N VAL A 59 6.41 5.61 -3.30
CA VAL A 59 4.99 5.49 -3.68
C VAL A 59 4.36 6.87 -3.77
N GLU A 60 4.03 7.27 -5.00
CA GLU A 60 3.33 8.52 -5.28
C GLU A 60 1.82 8.29 -5.40
N THR A 61 1.41 7.11 -5.88
CA THR A 61 0.01 6.80 -6.18
C THR A 61 -0.41 5.43 -5.65
N GLY A 62 -1.71 5.25 -5.38
CA GLY A 62 -2.23 4.04 -4.74
C GLY A 62 -1.95 2.74 -5.51
N TYR A 63 -1.99 2.77 -6.85
CA TYR A 63 -1.77 1.57 -7.67
C TYR A 63 -0.31 1.08 -7.63
N GLU A 64 0.64 1.97 -7.35
CA GLU A 64 2.06 1.58 -7.23
C GLU A 64 2.27 0.63 -6.07
N ASN A 65 1.44 0.70 -5.02
CA ASN A 65 1.48 -0.28 -3.94
C ASN A 65 1.17 -1.70 -4.43
N LEU A 66 0.25 -1.87 -5.40
CA LEU A 66 -0.04 -3.20 -5.96
C LEU A 66 1.18 -3.74 -6.70
N LEU A 67 1.84 -2.88 -7.47
CA LEU A 67 3.02 -3.26 -8.24
C LEU A 67 4.17 -3.67 -7.32
N LEU A 68 4.41 -2.91 -6.25
CA LEU A 68 5.44 -3.22 -5.26
C LEU A 68 5.14 -4.53 -4.52
N VAL A 69 3.89 -4.75 -4.07
CA VAL A 69 3.49 -6.01 -3.43
C VAL A 69 3.77 -7.19 -4.34
N ARG A 70 3.39 -7.11 -5.62
CA ARG A 70 3.67 -8.18 -6.57
C ARG A 70 5.17 -8.40 -6.77
N LEU A 71 5.94 -7.33 -6.91
CA LEU A 71 7.39 -7.41 -7.08
C LEU A 71 8.04 -8.10 -5.88
N LEU A 72 7.64 -7.74 -4.65
CA LEU A 72 8.11 -8.36 -3.41
C LEU A 72 7.79 -9.86 -3.35
N VAL A 73 6.63 -10.29 -3.86
CA VAL A 73 6.29 -11.72 -3.98
C VAL A 73 7.20 -12.42 -5.00
N GLU A 74 7.46 -11.82 -6.16
CA GLU A 74 8.36 -12.37 -7.18
C GLU A 74 9.84 -12.45 -6.70
N LEU A 75 10.24 -11.61 -5.74
CA LEU A 75 11.55 -11.71 -5.08
C LEU A 75 11.65 -12.92 -4.14
N GLN A 76 10.61 -13.15 -3.32
CA GLN A 76 10.59 -14.24 -2.35
C GLN A 76 10.31 -15.60 -2.97
N VAL A 77 9.59 -15.62 -4.09
CA VAL A 77 9.15 -16.85 -4.75
C VAL A 77 9.69 -16.88 -6.18
N PRO A 78 10.93 -17.37 -6.39
CA PRO A 78 11.55 -17.40 -7.72
C PRO A 78 10.76 -18.21 -8.76
N SER A 79 9.94 -19.17 -8.31
CA SER A 79 9.13 -20.04 -9.17
C SER A 79 7.96 -19.32 -9.86
N VAL A 80 7.51 -18.18 -9.35
CA VAL A 80 6.41 -17.39 -9.93
C VAL A 80 6.89 -16.11 -10.62
N ARG A 81 8.22 -15.92 -10.68
CA ARG A 81 8.87 -14.76 -11.27
C ARG A 81 8.52 -14.67 -12.76
N LYS A 82 7.91 -13.56 -13.15
CA LYS A 82 7.62 -13.21 -14.54
C LYS A 82 8.50 -12.05 -15.01
N SER A 83 8.83 -11.14 -14.10
CA SER A 83 9.61 -9.96 -14.41
C SER A 83 11.09 -10.29 -14.60
N SER A 84 11.70 -9.71 -15.64
CA SER A 84 13.14 -9.84 -15.90
C SER A 84 13.97 -9.12 -14.83
N VAL A 85 13.38 -8.11 -14.18
CA VAL A 85 14.05 -7.27 -13.19
C VAL A 85 14.06 -7.87 -11.78
N ALA A 86 13.30 -8.92 -11.49
CA ALA A 86 13.23 -9.50 -10.14
C ALA A 86 14.42 -10.40 -9.78
N ASP A 87 15.29 -10.75 -10.73
CA ASP A 87 16.46 -11.57 -10.42
C ASP A 87 17.58 -10.72 -9.80
N GLY A 88 17.99 -11.08 -8.58
CA GLY A 88 19.03 -10.35 -7.84
C GLY A 88 18.64 -8.94 -7.36
N LEU A 89 17.38 -8.54 -7.53
CA LEU A 89 16.90 -7.23 -7.12
C LEU A 89 16.69 -7.16 -5.61
N THR A 90 17.26 -6.13 -4.98
CA THR A 90 17.08 -5.86 -3.55
C THR A 90 16.08 -4.73 -3.31
N VAL A 91 15.61 -4.61 -2.07
CA VAL A 91 14.64 -3.57 -1.68
C VAL A 91 15.26 -2.17 -1.84
N GLU A 92 16.57 -2.03 -1.59
CA GLU A 92 17.33 -0.79 -1.78
C GLU A 92 17.41 -0.41 -3.26
N ALA A 93 17.64 -1.39 -4.14
CA ALA A 93 17.67 -1.14 -5.58
C ALA A 93 16.29 -0.69 -6.10
N ILE A 94 15.19 -1.19 -5.53
CA ILE A 94 13.84 -0.70 -5.80
C ILE A 94 13.70 0.76 -5.36
N LEU A 95 14.14 1.11 -4.14
CA LEU A 95 14.09 2.47 -3.64
C LEU A 95 14.80 3.48 -4.56
N GLU A 96 15.98 3.11 -5.05
CA GLU A 96 16.79 4.00 -5.88
C GLU A 96 16.28 4.12 -7.32
N ASN A 97 15.71 3.05 -7.87
CA ASN A 97 15.43 2.93 -9.31
C ASN A 97 13.95 2.74 -9.66
N TRP A 98 13.02 2.99 -8.73
CA TRP A 98 11.60 2.72 -8.91
C TRP A 98 10.99 3.33 -10.19
N SER A 99 11.36 4.57 -10.50
CA SER A 99 10.86 5.29 -11.69
C SER A 99 11.25 4.60 -13.01
N GLN A 100 12.37 3.89 -13.04
CA GLN A 100 12.85 3.13 -14.20
C GLN A 100 12.28 1.71 -14.22
N LEU A 101 12.10 1.09 -13.06
CA LEU A 101 11.53 -0.26 -12.92
C LEU A 101 10.04 -0.29 -13.28
N LYS A 102 9.27 0.70 -12.82
CA LYS A 102 7.82 0.81 -13.01
C LYS A 102 7.37 0.58 -14.47
N PRO A 103 7.87 1.32 -15.48
CA PRO A 103 7.44 1.12 -16.86
C PRO A 103 7.83 -0.26 -17.43
N ILE A 104 8.94 -0.85 -16.96
CA ILE A 104 9.38 -2.17 -17.39
C ILE A 104 8.41 -3.24 -16.88
N ILE A 105 8.14 -3.26 -15.57
CA ILE A 105 7.24 -4.25 -14.97
C ILE A 105 5.81 -4.09 -15.47
N MET A 106 5.31 -2.87 -15.67
CA MET A 106 3.97 -2.64 -16.23
C MET A 106 3.84 -3.26 -17.63
N LYS A 107 4.88 -3.12 -18.46
CA LYS A 107 4.91 -3.71 -19.80
C LYS A 107 5.05 -5.23 -19.78
N GLU A 108 5.94 -5.78 -18.96
CA GLU A 108 6.16 -7.23 -18.86
C GLU A 108 4.96 -7.97 -18.26
N TRP A 109 4.26 -7.31 -17.35
CA TRP A 109 3.07 -7.85 -16.73
C TRP A 109 1.81 -7.66 -17.55
N ASP A 110 1.86 -6.82 -18.59
CA ASP A 110 0.72 -6.45 -19.43
C ASP A 110 -0.42 -5.84 -18.60
N GLU A 111 -0.05 -4.91 -17.72
CA GLU A 111 -0.99 -4.23 -16.83
C GLU A 111 -1.25 -2.80 -17.28
N GLU A 112 -2.50 -2.37 -17.12
CA GLU A 112 -2.97 -1.03 -17.44
C GLU A 112 -3.18 -0.25 -16.14
N ARG A 113 -2.78 1.03 -16.14
CA ARG A 113 -2.76 1.86 -14.93
C ARG A 113 -4.15 2.07 -14.37
N ASP A 114 -5.10 2.46 -15.21
CA ASP A 114 -6.43 2.87 -14.80
C ASP A 114 -7.21 1.67 -14.23
N ALA A 115 -7.04 0.48 -14.82
CA ALA A 115 -7.56 -0.78 -14.28
C ALA A 115 -7.03 -1.10 -12.86
N LEU A 116 -5.75 -0.83 -12.59
CA LEU A 116 -5.18 -1.04 -11.25
C LEU A 116 -5.67 0.00 -10.24
N ILE A 117 -5.84 1.26 -10.67
CA ILE A 117 -6.42 2.33 -9.85
C ILE A 117 -7.85 1.96 -9.44
N ASP A 118 -8.68 1.54 -10.40
CA ASP A 118 -10.07 1.15 -10.16
C ASP A 118 -10.17 -0.07 -9.25
N LEU A 119 -9.28 -1.06 -9.41
CA LEU A 119 -9.25 -2.22 -8.54
C LEU A 119 -8.87 -1.83 -7.09
N PHE A 120 -7.83 -1.02 -6.92
CA PHE A 120 -7.40 -0.59 -5.60
C PHE A 120 -8.48 0.23 -4.89
N GLY A 121 -9.11 1.17 -5.61
CA GLY A 121 -10.22 1.97 -5.10
C GLY A 121 -11.37 1.08 -4.62
N ARG A 122 -11.87 0.20 -5.48
CA ARG A 122 -12.97 -0.73 -5.14
C ARG A 122 -12.68 -1.58 -3.92
N VAL A 123 -11.49 -2.19 -3.85
CA VAL A 123 -11.13 -3.06 -2.70
C VAL A 123 -11.09 -2.27 -1.39
N ARG A 124 -10.60 -1.02 -1.43
CA ARG A 124 -10.58 -0.16 -0.26
C ARG A 124 -12.00 0.22 0.16
N ASP A 125 -12.83 0.64 -0.80
CA ASP A 125 -14.20 1.08 -0.54
C ASP A 125 -15.06 -0.09 -0.01
N GLU A 126 -14.94 -1.28 -0.61
CA GLU A 126 -15.57 -2.50 -0.11
C GLU A 126 -15.10 -2.86 1.31
N TRP A 127 -13.83 -2.63 1.65
CA TRP A 127 -13.35 -2.88 3.00
C TRP A 127 -13.91 -1.85 3.99
N ILE A 128 -13.98 -0.58 3.63
CA ILE A 128 -14.61 0.47 4.44
C ILE A 128 -16.08 0.14 4.71
N ASP A 129 -16.81 -0.35 3.72
CA ASP A 129 -18.23 -0.67 3.87
C ASP A 129 -18.49 -1.93 4.70
N ASN A 130 -17.65 -2.96 4.55
CA ASN A 130 -17.84 -4.23 5.27
C ASN A 130 -17.20 -4.25 6.66
N ASP A 131 -16.09 -3.54 6.88
CA ASP A 131 -15.34 -3.53 8.14
C ASP A 131 -14.59 -2.21 8.34
N LEU A 132 -15.36 -1.15 8.59
CA LEU A 132 -14.83 0.16 8.95
C LEU A 132 -13.91 0.10 10.17
N SER A 133 -14.20 -0.75 11.15
CA SER A 133 -13.39 -0.89 12.38
C SER A 133 -12.00 -1.46 12.12
N GLY A 134 -11.89 -2.49 11.30
CA GLY A 134 -10.60 -3.06 10.90
C GLY A 134 -9.83 -2.18 9.92
N TRP A 135 -10.54 -1.42 9.09
CA TRP A 135 -9.92 -0.38 8.26
C TRP A 135 -9.27 0.72 9.12
N ILE A 136 -10.01 1.28 10.09
CA ILE A 136 -9.48 2.26 11.06
C ILE A 136 -8.36 1.66 11.90
N GLY A 137 -8.50 0.41 12.36
CA GLY A 137 -7.49 -0.27 13.18
C GLY A 137 -6.20 -0.58 12.43
N SER A 138 -6.20 -0.56 11.10
CA SER A 138 -5.01 -0.75 10.26
C SER A 138 -4.18 0.52 10.09
N ASN A 139 -4.77 1.69 10.39
CA ASN A 139 -4.10 2.97 10.43
C ASN A 139 -3.40 3.16 11.78
N ARG A 140 -2.07 3.03 11.82
CA ARG A 140 -1.31 3.16 13.07
C ARG A 140 -1.11 4.63 13.43
N CYS A 141 -1.62 5.07 14.59
CA CYS A 141 -1.36 6.41 15.12
C CYS A 141 0.08 6.51 15.67
N ARG A 142 0.94 7.40 15.13
CA ARG A 142 2.37 7.47 15.52
C ARG A 142 2.67 8.29 16.79
N ARG A 143 1.71 9.02 17.38
CA ARG A 143 1.99 9.80 18.62
C ARG A 143 0.73 10.16 19.39
N CYS A 144 0.78 9.99 20.72
CA CYS A 144 -0.10 10.51 21.79
C CYS A 144 -1.64 10.28 21.72
N PRO A 145 -2.30 9.98 22.86
CA PRO A 145 -3.75 9.70 22.92
C PRO A 145 -4.67 10.78 22.34
N GLU A 146 -4.30 12.06 22.50
CA GLU A 146 -5.06 13.22 22.01
C GLU A 146 -5.05 13.32 20.47
N ILE A 147 -3.92 13.05 19.83
CA ILE A 147 -3.77 13.05 18.36
C ILE A 147 -4.48 11.83 17.76
N CYS A 148 -4.53 10.70 18.48
CA CYS A 148 -5.25 9.52 18.01
C CYS A 148 -6.77 9.73 17.95
N LYS A 149 -7.34 10.62 18.79
CA LYS A 149 -8.75 11.04 18.65
C LYS A 149 -8.96 11.80 17.34
N PHE A 150 -8.06 12.74 17.01
CA PHE A 150 -8.10 13.49 15.74
C PHE A 150 -7.90 12.59 14.51
N SER A 151 -6.97 11.63 14.58
CA SER A 151 -6.75 10.65 13.50
C SER A 151 -8.00 9.79 13.25
N THR A 152 -8.61 9.29 14.32
CA THR A 152 -9.85 8.49 14.23
C THR A 152 -11.01 9.32 13.67
N LEU A 153 -11.20 10.55 14.15
CA LEU A 153 -12.22 11.50 13.65
C LEU A 153 -12.02 11.84 12.17
N TYR A 154 -10.78 12.04 11.73
CA TYR A 154 -10.48 12.30 10.32
C TYR A 154 -10.69 11.05 9.44
N CYS A 155 -10.30 9.86 9.91
CA CYS A 155 -10.61 8.58 9.26
C CYS A 155 -12.14 8.40 9.09
N HIS A 156 -12.93 8.71 10.14
CA HIS A 156 -14.38 8.71 10.04
C HIS A 156 -14.91 9.75 9.05
N HIS A 157 -14.33 10.96 9.01
CA HIS A 157 -14.72 12.00 8.07
C HIS A 157 -14.41 11.61 6.61
N LYS A 158 -13.22 11.06 6.33
CA LYS A 158 -12.86 10.53 5.02
C LYS A 158 -13.79 9.38 4.59
N ALA A 159 -14.06 8.42 5.49
CA ALA A 159 -15.01 7.36 5.20
C ALA A 159 -16.42 7.91 4.89
N GLY A 160 -16.83 8.99 5.56
CA GLY A 160 -18.10 9.68 5.29
C GLY A 160 -18.14 10.48 3.98
N GLN A 161 -17.00 10.90 3.42
CA GLN A 161 -16.93 11.58 2.11
C GLN A 161 -16.88 10.62 0.92
N ILE A 162 -16.64 9.33 1.17
CA ILE A 162 -16.63 8.27 0.14
C ILE A 162 -18.06 7.72 -0.08
N ARG A 163 -19.02 8.07 0.79
CA ARG A 163 -20.43 7.69 0.70
C ARG A 163 -21.31 8.74 0.03
#